data_AF-X6GT23-F1
#
_entry.id   AF-X6GT23-F1
#
_cell.length_a   1.000
_cell.length_b   1.000
_cell.length_c   1.000
_cell.angle_alpha   90.00
_cell.angle_beta   90.00
_cell.angle_gamma   90.00
#
_symmetry.space_group_name_H-M   'P 1'
#
loop_
_entity.id
_entity.type
_entity.pdbx_description
1 polymer ?
#
loop_
_entity_poly.entity_id
_entity_poly.type
_entity_poly.pdbx_seq_one_letter_code
_entity_poly.pdbx_strand_id
1 'polypeptide(L)'
;MSDTSRDSELVQTAQVKFDLSVFSLDCVKRAAYRVTGNAAVEITIEGGFAVCTINFSKAAARTSADAAVERLRLEVLDQDLRSSIAAETATVRKAILALAFSRSGLQSDD
;
A
#
# COMPACT_ATOMS: atom_id res chain seq x y z
N MET A 1 -2.82 34.33 -0.85
CA MET A 1 -1.75 34.78 0.08
C MET A 1 -1.86 34.13 1.47
N SER A 2 -2.33 32.88 1.57
CA SER A 2 -2.48 32.16 2.85
C SER A 2 -1.69 30.85 2.93
N ASP A 3 -1.03 30.42 1.84
CA ASP A 3 -0.38 29.11 1.75
C ASP A 3 1.06 29.10 2.27
N THR A 4 1.77 30.23 2.17
CA THR A 4 3.19 30.36 2.55
C THR A 4 3.44 30.12 4.05
N SER A 5 2.43 30.24 4.90
CA SER A 5 2.54 30.02 6.35
C SER A 5 2.53 28.54 6.77
N ARG A 6 2.03 27.62 5.92
CA ARG A 6 2.00 26.19 6.23
C ARG A 6 3.27 25.46 5.82
N ASP A 7 3.97 25.96 4.80
CA ASP A 7 5.20 25.35 4.28
C ASP A 7 6.37 25.37 5.27
N SER A 8 6.38 26.32 6.21
CA SER A 8 7.40 26.45 7.25
C SER A 8 7.14 25.59 8.48
N GLU A 9 5.97 24.95 8.60
CA GLU A 9 5.65 24.06 9.70
C GLU A 9 6.37 22.72 9.53
N LEU A 10 7.13 22.33 10.55
CA LEU A 10 7.81 21.03 10.61
C LEU A 10 6.98 20.07 11.46
N VAL A 11 6.77 18.86 10.96
CA VAL A 11 6.03 17.79 11.63
C VAL A 11 6.88 16.52 11.75
N GLN A 12 6.71 15.80 12.85
CA GLN A 12 7.40 14.52 13.07
C GLN A 12 6.55 13.33 12.58
N THR A 13 5.23 13.52 12.49
CA THR A 13 4.30 12.48 12.06
C THR A 13 3.24 13.01 11.09
N ALA A 14 2.66 12.08 10.33
CA ALA A 14 1.45 12.32 9.56
C ALA A 14 0.55 11.08 9.65
N GLN A 15 -0.77 11.27 9.55
CA GLN A 15 -1.72 10.17 9.65
C GLN A 15 -2.66 10.11 8.46
N VAL A 16 -3.04 8.88 8.11
CA VAL A 16 -4.10 8.58 7.15
C VAL A 16 -4.86 7.34 7.60
N LYS A 17 -6.16 7.30 7.33
CA LYS A 17 -7.04 6.18 7.68
C LYS A 17 -7.58 5.53 6.41
N PHE A 18 -7.66 4.21 6.43
CA PHE A 18 -8.26 3.40 5.37
C PHE A 18 -9.39 2.55 5.94
N ASP A 19 -10.55 2.61 5.29
CA ASP A 19 -11.71 1.80 5.67
C ASP A 19 -11.46 0.33 5.30
N LEU A 20 -11.50 -0.57 6.29
CA LEU A 20 -11.25 -2.00 6.09
C LEU A 20 -12.42 -2.73 5.44
N SER A 21 -13.58 -2.08 5.29
CA SER A 21 -14.67 -2.58 4.43
C SER A 21 -14.42 -2.32 2.95
N VAL A 22 -13.51 -1.39 2.62
CA VAL A 22 -13.14 -1.03 1.23
C VAL A 22 -11.81 -1.66 0.85
N PHE A 23 -10.78 -1.52 1.68
CA PHE A 23 -9.43 -2.02 1.41
C PHE A 23 -9.07 -3.15 2.37
N SER A 24 -8.51 -4.23 1.84
CA SER A 24 -7.99 -5.29 2.70
C SER A 24 -6.78 -4.80 3.52
N LEU A 25 -6.61 -5.34 4.73
CA LEU A 25 -5.45 -5.01 5.57
C LEU A 25 -4.11 -5.41 4.89
N ASP A 26 -4.09 -6.46 4.07
CA ASP A 26 -2.89 -6.88 3.33
C ASP A 26 -2.47 -5.83 2.31
N CYS A 27 -3.44 -5.27 1.58
CA CYS A 27 -3.23 -4.16 0.65
C CYS A 27 -2.59 -2.94 1.37
N VAL A 28 -3.16 -2.54 2.52
CA VAL A 28 -2.63 -1.44 3.33
C VAL A 28 -1.20 -1.73 3.82
N LYS A 29 -0.92 -2.95 4.28
CA LYS A 29 0.42 -3.36 4.73
C LYS A 29 1.47 -3.30 3.60
N ARG A 30 1.13 -3.80 2.40
CA ARG A 30 2.02 -3.76 1.24
C ARG A 30 2.31 -2.33 0.80
N ALA A 31 1.26 -1.49 0.80
CA ALA A 31 1.40 -0.10 0.44
C ALA A 31 2.29 0.66 1.45
N ALA A 32 2.05 0.47 2.75
CA ALA A 32 2.88 1.01 3.81
C ALA A 32 4.36 0.61 3.62
N TYR A 33 4.64 -0.67 3.39
CA TYR A 33 6.00 -1.17 3.14
C TYR A 33 6.66 -0.57 1.90
N ARG A 34 5.89 -0.26 0.85
CA ARG A 34 6.47 0.35 -0.36
C ARG A 34 6.83 1.83 -0.15
N VAL A 35 6.14 2.53 0.75
CA VAL A 35 6.38 3.95 1.02
C VAL A 35 7.34 4.22 2.19
N THR A 36 7.79 3.19 2.92
CA THR A 36 8.71 3.29 4.08
C THR A 36 10.15 3.65 3.69
N GLY A 37 10.37 4.69 2.86
CA GLY A 37 11.71 5.17 2.50
C GLY A 37 12.50 5.68 3.73
N ASN A 38 12.43 6.98 4.02
CA ASN A 38 13.09 7.58 5.20
C ASN A 38 12.13 7.71 6.41
N ALA A 39 11.06 6.92 6.43
CA ALA A 39 10.00 6.97 7.44
C ALA A 39 9.55 5.55 7.78
N ALA A 40 9.15 5.34 9.04
CA ALA A 40 8.48 4.13 9.48
C ALA A 40 6.96 4.34 9.41
N VAL A 41 6.19 3.31 9.07
CA VAL A 41 4.73 3.36 9.12
C VAL A 41 4.24 2.39 10.18
N GLU A 42 3.58 2.92 11.19
CA GLU A 42 2.85 2.14 12.20
C GLU A 42 1.40 1.99 11.75
N ILE A 43 0.81 0.82 11.95
CA ILE A 43 -0.58 0.53 11.59
C ILE A 43 -1.31 0.03 12.84
N THR A 44 -2.33 0.78 13.27
CA THR A 44 -3.29 0.34 14.30
C THR A 44 -4.67 0.14 13.66
N ILE A 45 -5.55 -0.60 14.33
CA ILE A 45 -6.94 -0.79 13.88
C ILE A 45 -7.86 -0.12 14.89
N GLU A 46 -8.65 0.85 14.43
CA GLU A 46 -9.57 1.62 15.25
C GLU A 46 -10.91 1.77 14.53
N GLY A 47 -11.98 1.24 15.13
CA GLY A 47 -13.34 1.42 14.61
C GLY A 47 -13.56 0.93 13.17
N GLY A 48 -12.86 -0.13 12.75
CA GLY A 48 -12.95 -0.66 11.37
C GLY A 48 -12.02 0.05 10.38
N PHE A 49 -11.18 0.98 10.83
CA PHE A 49 -10.18 1.63 9.99
C PHE A 49 -8.78 1.13 10.32
N ALA A 50 -7.96 0.91 9.31
CA ALA A 50 -6.52 0.88 9.47
C ALA A 50 -6.01 2.33 9.57
N VAL A 51 -5.49 2.69 10.74
CA VAL A 51 -4.88 3.99 11.01
C VAL A 51 -3.39 3.87 10.80
N CYS A 52 -2.89 4.49 9.74
CA CYS A 52 -1.48 4.51 9.41
C CYS A 52 -0.84 5.80 9.94
N THR A 53 0.12 5.67 10.86
CA THR A 53 0.96 6.77 11.32
C THR A 53 2.32 6.68 10.65
N ILE A 54 2.62 7.67 9.80
CA ILE A 54 3.92 7.85 9.18
C ILE A 54 4.81 8.59 10.18
N ASN A 55 5.88 7.95 10.63
CA ASN A 55 6.88 8.48 11.54
C ASN A 55 8.12 8.86 10.74
N PHE A 56 8.35 10.16 10.56
CA PHE A 56 9.53 10.64 9.83
C PHE A 56 10.78 10.50 10.70
N SER A 57 11.91 10.08 10.12
CA SER A 57 13.19 9.99 10.83
C SER A 57 13.76 11.35 11.25
N LYS A 58 13.36 12.42 10.56
CA LYS A 58 13.65 13.82 10.86
C LYS A 58 12.38 14.63 10.64
N ALA A 59 12.23 15.76 11.34
CA ALA A 59 11.09 16.63 11.16
C ALA A 59 10.99 17.04 9.67
N ALA A 60 9.81 16.84 9.09
CA ALA A 60 9.52 17.07 7.69
C ALA A 60 8.65 18.31 7.53
N ALA A 61 8.87 19.09 6.47
CA ALA A 61 7.95 20.17 6.11
C ALA A 61 6.54 19.60 5.93
N ARG A 62 5.52 20.35 6.35
CA ARG A 62 4.12 19.92 6.30
C ARG A 62 3.71 19.42 4.92
N THR A 63 4.12 20.11 3.86
CA THR A 63 3.88 19.72 2.46
C THR A 63 4.54 18.40 2.08
N SER A 64 5.74 18.12 2.58
CA SER A 64 6.41 16.83 2.36
C SER A 64 5.64 15.70 3.07
N ALA A 65 5.14 15.98 4.26
CA ALA A 65 4.34 15.03 5.01
C ALA A 65 2.95 14.78 4.37
N ASP A 66 2.31 15.81 3.80
CA ASP A 66 1.10 15.67 2.99
C ASP A 66 1.36 14.87 1.71
N ALA A 67 2.46 15.13 1.02
CA ALA A 67 2.86 14.35 -0.15
C ALA A 67 3.13 12.86 0.21
N ALA A 68 3.62 12.57 1.41
CA ALA A 68 3.79 11.20 1.90
C ALA A 68 2.44 10.52 2.14
N VAL A 69 1.47 11.23 2.72
CA VAL A 69 0.08 10.74 2.87
C VAL A 69 -0.56 10.47 1.52
N GLU A 70 -0.47 11.38 0.56
CA GLU A 70 -1.01 11.18 -0.79
C GLU A 70 -0.36 10.00 -1.51
N ARG A 71 0.97 9.85 -1.40
CA ARG A 71 1.67 8.69 -1.97
C ARG A 71 1.17 7.38 -1.38
N LEU A 72 0.91 7.34 -0.07
CA LEU A 72 0.36 6.14 0.57
C LEU A 72 -1.08 5.86 0.11
N ARG A 73 -1.92 6.88 -0.08
CA ARG A 73 -3.29 6.70 -0.63
C ARG A 73 -3.25 6.08 -2.04
N LEU A 74 -2.42 6.63 -2.91
CA LEU A 74 -2.26 6.12 -4.28
C LEU A 74 -1.74 4.69 -4.30
N GLU A 75 -0.76 4.37 -3.44
CA GLU A 75 -0.21 3.03 -3.38
C GLU A 75 -1.22 2.01 -2.83
N VAL A 76 -2.04 2.37 -1.83
CA VAL A 76 -3.14 1.49 -1.37
C VAL A 76 -4.10 1.19 -2.51
N LEU A 77 -4.51 2.22 -3.28
CA LEU A 77 -5.39 2.02 -4.43
C LEU A 77 -4.76 1.08 -5.49
N ASP A 78 -3.47 1.26 -5.78
CA ASP A 78 -2.74 0.41 -6.73
C ASP A 78 -2.58 -1.05 -6.24
N GLN A 79 -2.29 -1.26 -4.95
CA GLN A 79 -2.20 -2.60 -4.37
C GLN A 79 -3.55 -3.32 -4.38
N ASP A 80 -4.65 -2.58 -4.17
CA ASP A 80 -6.00 -3.14 -4.22
C ASP A 80 -6.37 -3.56 -5.65
N LEU A 81 -6.17 -2.66 -6.62
CA LEU A 81 -6.42 -2.94 -8.04
C LEU A 81 -5.58 -4.11 -8.53
N ARG A 82 -4.29 -4.15 -8.17
CA ARG A 82 -3.39 -5.25 -8.52
C ARG A 82 -3.88 -6.58 -7.95
N SER A 83 -4.40 -6.58 -6.71
CA SER A 83 -4.94 -7.77 -6.06
C SER A 83 -6.21 -8.26 -6.76
N SER A 84 -7.11 -7.34 -7.10
CA SER A 84 -8.35 -7.64 -7.85
C SER A 84 -8.04 -8.23 -9.22
N ILE A 85 -7.16 -7.60 -10.01
CA ILE A 85 -6.73 -8.13 -11.32
C ILE A 85 -6.07 -9.50 -11.15
N ALA A 86 -5.25 -9.70 -10.12
CA ALA A 86 -4.61 -10.99 -9.89
C ALA A 86 -5.63 -12.10 -9.62
N ALA A 87 -6.69 -11.80 -8.86
CA ALA A 87 -7.79 -12.71 -8.58
C ALA A 87 -8.61 -13.02 -9.85
N GLU A 88 -9.02 -11.99 -10.59
CA GLU A 88 -9.79 -12.14 -11.84
C GLU A 88 -9.04 -12.98 -12.88
N THR A 89 -7.72 -12.79 -12.99
CA THR A 89 -6.88 -13.50 -13.98
C THR A 89 -6.38 -14.86 -13.49
N ALA A 90 -6.72 -15.28 -12.26
CA ALA A 90 -6.17 -16.50 -11.65
C ALA A 90 -6.48 -17.77 -12.46
N THR A 91 -7.69 -17.90 -13.00
CA THR A 91 -8.09 -19.08 -13.77
C THR A 91 -7.32 -19.20 -15.09
N VAL A 92 -7.24 -18.11 -15.86
CA VAL A 92 -6.50 -18.09 -17.13
C VAL A 92 -5.02 -18.37 -16.89
N ARG A 93 -4.42 -17.75 -15.88
CA ARG A 93 -3.02 -17.98 -15.50
C ARG A 93 -2.75 -19.43 -15.12
N LYS A 94 -3.64 -20.06 -14.35
CA LYS A 94 -3.55 -21.49 -13.97
C LYS A 94 -3.67 -22.39 -15.20
N ALA A 95 -4.57 -22.10 -16.13
CA ALA A 95 -4.71 -22.87 -17.36
C ALA A 95 -3.47 -22.78 -18.26
N ILE A 96 -2.90 -21.57 -18.41
CA ILE A 96 -1.64 -21.36 -19.13
C ILE A 96 -0.50 -22.18 -18.49
N LEU A 97 -0.37 -22.11 -17.15
CA LEU A 97 0.64 -22.87 -16.42
C LEU A 97 0.43 -24.39 -16.58
N ALA A 98 -0.79 -24.89 -16.43
CA ALA A 98 -1.11 -26.31 -16.60
C ALA A 98 -0.76 -26.80 -18.01
N LEU A 99 -1.09 -26.03 -19.05
CA LEU A 99 -0.74 -26.35 -20.42
C LEU A 99 0.78 -26.36 -20.64
N ALA A 100 1.49 -25.36 -20.12
CA ALA A 100 2.94 -25.29 -20.23
C ALA A 100 3.63 -26.51 -19.59
N PHE A 101 3.17 -26.92 -18.40
CA PHE A 101 3.71 -28.09 -17.71
C PHE A 101 3.27 -29.42 -18.33
N SER A 102 2.10 -29.49 -18.97
CA SER A 102 1.63 -30.72 -19.64
C SER A 102 2.51 -31.16 -20.81
N ARG A 103 3.29 -30.24 -21.39
CA ARG A 103 4.17 -30.50 -22.54
C ARG A 103 5.66 -30.52 -22.18
N SER A 104 6.01 -30.23 -20.93
CA SER A 104 7.41 -30.18 -20.49
C SER A 104 7.93 -31.50 -19.91
N GLY A 105 7.09 -32.53 -19.77
CA GLY A 105 7.46 -33.79 -19.13
C GLY A 105 7.69 -33.68 -17.61
N LEU A 106 7.39 -32.53 -17.00
CA LEU A 106 7.50 -32.29 -15.56
C LEU A 106 6.30 -32.81 -14.75
N GLN A 107 5.47 -33.66 -15.37
CA GLN A 107 4.44 -34.44 -14.70
C GLN A 107 5.07 -35.73 -14.18
N SER A 108 5.95 -35.64 -13.18
CA SER A 108 6.35 -36.82 -12.41
C SER A 108 5.29 -37.04 -11.33
N ASP A 109 4.50 -38.11 -11.48
CA ASP A 109 3.71 -38.68 -10.40
C ASP A 109 4.66 -39.37 -9.42
N ASP A 110 4.77 -38.81 -8.21
CA ASP A 110 5.13 -39.50 -6.97
C ASP A 110 4.46 -38.78 -5.78
#